data_AF-A0A6P1BEK3-F1
#
_entry.id   AF-A0A6P1BEK3-F1
#
_cell.length_a   1.000
_cell.length_b   1.000
_cell.length_c   1.000
_cell.angle_alpha   90.00
_cell.angle_beta   90.00
_cell.angle_gamma   90.00
#
_symmetry.space_group_name_H-M   'P 1'
#
loop_
_entity.id
_entity.type
_entity.pdbx_description
1 polymer ?
#
loop_
_entity_poly.entity_id
_entity_poly.type
_entity_poly.pdbx_seq_one_letter_code
_entity_poly.pdbx_strand_id
1 'polypeptide(L)'
;MTDDNSVRGASDKQHQRKRIVVRRNGPYEPEPGIAIVDHLGVPIAAEAPVRLCRCGQSQTKPFCDDSHVARGFADGKDSRRVPDKLDVYAGQQAYVFDNRGTCAHSGFCTDRLNSVFHLGEEPFVAPSGARLDDLVNAVRRCPSGALGIGIGPERNTDLSDVSRPPQIEVSKDGPYRVTGDVVLVDEDGAPIAQNAGASQEHVSLCRCGSSLNKPFCSGMHCNVGFRDPVTDPLREPTLFEWAGGYPALLDMTRIFYSRYVPEDPLLGPLFAEMSPDHPERVAAWLSEVFGGPRFYTERYGGYRRMVSQHIGKEIRPGQRALWATYMVQSTDDAGLPSDPEFRAAFVAYIEWGSRIAVENSGPDAKPPPNMPVPRWWWVCNATPAARPSAGAGNAQAANEVSVALPSPDEAVQFERHIRPLFRPMDRNSMLFAFDLWKEEDVARHGRQILARLEAGTMPCDGAWPTERIALFARWANAGSNS
;
A
#
# COMPACT_ATOMS: atom_id res chain seq x y z
N MET A 1 -28.51 -49.03 -28.66
CA MET A 1 -27.64 -48.34 -29.63
C MET A 1 -27.64 -46.88 -29.24
N THR A 2 -26.60 -46.49 -28.49
CA THR A 2 -25.79 -45.26 -28.62
C THR A 2 -26.45 -44.06 -29.31
N ASP A 3 -26.48 -42.84 -28.74
CA ASP A 3 -25.37 -42.15 -28.08
C ASP A 3 -25.86 -41.13 -27.04
N ASP A 4 -25.24 -41.18 -25.85
CA ASP A 4 -25.27 -40.15 -24.82
C ASP A 4 -24.00 -39.29 -25.00
N ASN A 5 -24.18 -38.07 -25.50
CA ASN A 5 -23.10 -37.14 -25.77
C ASN A 5 -23.31 -35.86 -24.96
N SER A 6 -23.21 -35.98 -23.63
CA SER A 6 -23.31 -34.82 -22.73
C SER A 6 -22.44 -34.93 -21.47
N VAL A 7 -21.22 -35.51 -21.58
CA VAL A 7 -20.22 -35.44 -20.50
C VAL A 7 -18.82 -35.15 -21.08
N ARG A 8 -18.65 -33.98 -21.70
CA ARG A 8 -17.31 -33.42 -22.05
C ARG A 8 -17.33 -31.90 -21.94
N GLY A 9 -17.36 -31.38 -20.72
CA GLY A 9 -17.36 -29.92 -20.49
C GLY A 9 -16.81 -29.46 -19.13
N ALA A 10 -16.14 -30.32 -18.36
CA ALA A 10 -15.66 -30.01 -17.01
C ALA A 10 -14.14 -30.17 -16.81
N SER A 11 -13.34 -30.11 -17.88
CA SER A 11 -11.91 -30.48 -17.84
C SER A 11 -10.94 -29.44 -18.42
N ASP A 12 -11.36 -28.22 -18.77
CA ASP A 12 -10.51 -27.33 -19.59
C ASP A 12 -10.31 -25.90 -19.04
N LYS A 13 -10.31 -25.76 -17.71
CA LYS A 13 -9.81 -24.54 -17.03
C LYS A 13 -8.87 -24.87 -15.88
N GLN A 14 -7.94 -25.79 -16.09
CA GLN A 14 -6.65 -25.74 -15.39
C GLN A 14 -5.91 -24.53 -15.95
N HIS A 15 -6.11 -23.35 -15.35
CA HIS A 15 -5.08 -22.32 -15.45
C HIS A 15 -3.78 -22.98 -15.01
N GLN A 16 -2.83 -23.15 -15.93
CA GLN A 16 -1.53 -23.72 -15.64
C GLN A 16 -0.93 -22.91 -14.48
N ARG A 17 -0.83 -23.53 -13.29
CA ARG A 17 -0.35 -22.85 -12.08
C ARG A 17 1.01 -22.23 -12.40
N LYS A 18 1.17 -20.96 -12.02
CA LYS A 18 2.42 -20.24 -12.21
C LYS A 18 3.55 -20.94 -11.47
N ARG A 19 4.77 -20.86 -12.00
CA ARG A 19 5.93 -21.53 -11.42
C ARG A 19 7.03 -20.56 -11.01
N ILE A 20 7.80 -20.97 -10.01
CA ILE A 20 9.11 -20.39 -9.70
C ILE A 20 10.14 -21.51 -9.84
N VAL A 21 11.09 -21.34 -10.74
CA VAL A 21 12.23 -22.23 -10.89
C VAL A 21 13.27 -21.87 -9.83
N VAL A 22 13.71 -22.85 -9.06
CA VAL A 22 14.76 -22.71 -8.05
C VAL A 22 16.06 -23.28 -8.62
N ARG A 23 16.95 -22.40 -9.10
CA ARG A 23 18.23 -22.82 -9.67
C ARG A 23 19.14 -23.39 -8.61
N ARG A 24 19.83 -24.51 -8.88
CA ARG A 24 20.83 -25.07 -7.97
C ARG A 24 21.92 -24.04 -7.69
N ASN A 25 22.20 -23.79 -6.41
CA ASN A 25 23.15 -22.76 -5.95
C ASN A 25 22.94 -21.36 -6.55
N GLY A 26 21.79 -21.08 -7.16
CA GLY A 26 21.52 -19.88 -7.92
C GLY A 26 20.29 -19.08 -7.44
N PRO A 27 19.75 -18.20 -8.28
CA PRO A 27 18.58 -17.37 -7.98
C PRO A 27 17.25 -18.14 -8.06
N TYR A 28 16.17 -17.46 -7.67
CA TYR A 28 14.82 -17.84 -8.06
C TYR A 28 14.45 -17.19 -9.39
N GLU A 29 13.80 -17.94 -10.28
CA GLU A 29 13.35 -17.48 -11.59
C GLU A 29 11.82 -17.63 -11.66
N PRO A 30 11.06 -16.59 -11.24
CA PRO A 30 9.61 -16.60 -11.37
C PRO A 30 9.16 -16.50 -12.83
N GLU A 31 8.11 -17.22 -13.19
CA GLU A 31 7.47 -17.08 -14.50
C GLU A 31 6.87 -15.68 -14.74
N PRO A 32 6.82 -15.22 -16.00
CA PRO A 32 6.12 -13.99 -16.34
C PRO A 32 4.65 -13.97 -15.86
N GLY A 33 4.22 -12.82 -15.34
CA GLY A 33 2.87 -12.59 -14.85
C GLY A 33 2.66 -12.85 -13.36
N ILE A 34 3.70 -13.22 -12.60
CA ILE A 34 3.67 -13.17 -11.14
C ILE A 34 4.02 -11.74 -10.71
N ALA A 35 3.11 -11.07 -10.00
CA ALA A 35 3.35 -9.69 -9.55
C ALA A 35 4.45 -9.66 -8.48
N ILE A 36 5.34 -8.66 -8.52
CA ILE A 36 6.37 -8.45 -7.50
C ILE A 36 6.11 -7.12 -6.82
N VAL A 37 6.03 -7.13 -5.50
CA VAL A 37 5.78 -5.93 -4.68
C VAL A 37 6.80 -5.85 -3.56
N ASP A 38 7.10 -4.64 -3.09
CA ASP A 38 7.86 -4.44 -1.87
C ASP A 38 6.98 -4.66 -0.62
N HIS A 39 7.60 -4.55 0.56
CA HIS A 39 6.93 -4.67 1.85
C HIS A 39 5.83 -3.63 2.12
N LEU A 40 5.78 -2.55 1.34
CA LEU A 40 4.75 -1.51 1.43
C LEU A 40 3.61 -1.74 0.42
N GLY A 41 3.67 -2.83 -0.35
CA GLY A 41 2.72 -3.17 -1.41
C GLY A 41 2.93 -2.36 -2.69
N VAL A 42 4.08 -1.70 -2.86
CA VAL A 42 4.43 -0.95 -4.07
C VAL A 42 4.96 -1.92 -5.13
N PRO A 43 4.42 -1.90 -6.36
CA PRO A 43 4.95 -2.73 -7.44
C PRO A 43 6.43 -2.45 -7.71
N ILE A 44 7.22 -3.52 -7.80
CA ILE A 44 8.63 -3.46 -8.22
C ILE A 44 8.67 -3.75 -9.71
N ALA A 45 9.17 -2.79 -10.50
CA ALA A 45 9.41 -3.00 -11.91
C ALA A 45 10.49 -4.07 -12.10
N ALA A 46 10.20 -5.10 -12.90
CA ALA A 46 11.12 -6.20 -13.17
C ALA A 46 11.10 -6.52 -14.67
N GLU A 47 12.26 -6.47 -15.30
CA GLU A 47 12.43 -6.87 -16.69
C GLU A 47 12.58 -8.39 -16.80
N ALA A 48 11.93 -9.00 -17.80
CA ALA A 48 12.04 -10.43 -18.04
C ALA A 48 13.34 -10.75 -18.81
N PRO A 49 14.08 -11.83 -18.47
CA PRO A 49 13.77 -12.80 -17.42
C PRO A 49 14.09 -12.28 -16.01
N VAL A 50 13.15 -12.45 -15.09
CA VAL A 50 13.33 -12.02 -13.69
C VAL A 50 14.19 -13.04 -12.94
N ARG A 51 15.21 -12.55 -12.23
CA ARG A 51 16.09 -13.36 -11.36
C ARG A 51 16.14 -12.73 -9.96
N LEU A 52 15.62 -13.42 -8.95
CA LEU A 52 15.59 -12.94 -7.57
C LEU A 52 16.73 -13.52 -6.73
N CYS A 53 17.36 -12.67 -5.93
CA CYS A 53 18.51 -13.04 -5.11
C CYS A 53 18.10 -13.99 -3.97
N ARG A 54 18.71 -15.18 -3.95
CA ARG A 54 18.52 -16.16 -2.87
C ARG A 54 19.65 -16.18 -1.84
N CYS A 55 20.85 -15.72 -2.24
CA CYS A 55 22.07 -15.82 -1.43
C CYS A 55 22.23 -14.69 -0.40
N GLY A 56 21.42 -13.63 -0.46
CA GLY A 56 21.52 -12.47 0.44
C GLY A 56 22.68 -11.52 0.16
N GLN A 57 23.53 -11.79 -0.83
CA GLN A 57 24.76 -11.03 -1.10
C GLN A 57 24.69 -10.10 -2.31
N SER A 58 23.59 -10.11 -3.07
CA SER A 58 23.43 -9.22 -4.23
C SER A 58 23.52 -7.74 -3.84
N GLN A 59 24.09 -6.91 -4.70
CA GLN A 59 24.13 -5.44 -4.55
C GLN A 59 22.89 -4.77 -5.14
N THR A 60 22.17 -5.46 -6.04
CA THR A 60 20.95 -4.97 -6.70
C THR A 60 19.70 -5.66 -6.17
N LYS A 61 19.68 -6.00 -4.86
CA LYS A 61 18.52 -6.62 -4.21
C LYS A 61 17.24 -5.82 -4.52
N PRO A 62 16.10 -6.51 -4.78
CA PRO A 62 15.88 -7.94 -4.63
C PRO A 62 16.39 -8.81 -5.79
N PHE A 63 16.99 -8.23 -6.82
CA PHE A 63 17.43 -8.96 -8.01
C PHE A 63 18.79 -9.63 -7.82
N CYS A 64 19.07 -10.65 -8.62
CA CYS A 64 20.34 -11.36 -8.63
C CYS A 64 21.34 -10.67 -9.57
N ASP A 65 22.54 -10.39 -9.08
CA ASP A 65 23.69 -9.83 -9.81
C ASP A 65 24.85 -10.83 -9.95
N ASP A 66 24.55 -12.12 -9.77
CA ASP A 66 25.51 -13.23 -9.79
C ASP A 66 26.55 -13.24 -8.66
N SER A 67 26.40 -12.40 -7.63
CA SER A 67 27.21 -12.43 -6.41
C SER A 67 27.25 -13.81 -5.72
N HIS A 68 26.25 -14.66 -5.96
CA HIS A 68 26.19 -16.02 -5.41
C HIS A 68 27.32 -16.92 -5.91
N VAL A 69 27.83 -16.71 -7.13
CA VAL A 69 28.94 -17.49 -7.71
C VAL A 69 30.23 -17.19 -6.97
N ALA A 70 30.58 -15.90 -6.88
CA ALA A 70 31.80 -15.45 -6.22
C ALA A 70 31.81 -15.77 -4.71
N ARG A 71 30.62 -15.82 -4.08
CA ARG A 71 30.47 -16.13 -2.65
C ARG A 71 30.26 -17.61 -2.35
N GLY A 72 30.29 -18.49 -3.35
CA GLY A 72 30.16 -19.93 -3.17
C GLY A 72 28.86 -20.33 -2.47
N PHE A 73 27.74 -19.70 -2.84
CA PHE A 73 26.46 -19.98 -2.22
C PHE A 73 26.07 -21.46 -2.39
N ALA A 74 25.71 -22.10 -1.29
CA ALA A 74 25.25 -23.49 -1.26
C ALA A 74 23.79 -23.55 -0.77
N ASP A 75 22.93 -24.23 -1.53
CA ASP A 75 21.49 -24.26 -1.28
C ASP A 75 20.97 -25.51 -0.58
N GLY A 76 21.86 -26.40 -0.13
CA GLY A 76 21.51 -27.58 0.63
C GLY A 76 20.76 -27.27 1.94
N LYS A 77 19.85 -28.16 2.32
CA LYS A 77 19.21 -28.18 3.64
C LYS A 77 20.26 -28.52 4.71
N ASP A 78 20.26 -27.77 5.80
CA ASP A 78 21.15 -27.99 6.94
C ASP A 78 20.63 -29.16 7.79
N SER A 79 21.53 -29.91 8.42
CA SER A 79 21.17 -31.01 9.34
C SER A 79 20.56 -30.49 10.64
N ARG A 80 20.83 -29.24 11.02
CA ARG A 80 20.30 -28.57 12.22
C ARG A 80 18.90 -27.99 12.02
N ARG A 81 18.31 -28.10 10.82
CA ARG A 81 16.95 -27.61 10.58
C ARG A 81 15.96 -28.31 11.53
N VAL A 82 14.87 -27.62 11.84
CA VAL A 82 13.74 -28.25 12.52
C VAL A 82 13.20 -29.37 11.60
N PRO A 83 13.09 -30.62 12.08
CA PRO A 83 12.60 -31.73 11.28
C PRO A 83 11.17 -31.51 10.78
N ASP A 84 10.83 -32.17 9.67
CA ASP A 84 9.45 -32.26 9.22
C ASP A 84 8.63 -33.09 10.22
N LYS A 85 7.72 -32.43 10.92
CA LYS A 85 6.82 -33.05 11.90
C LYS A 85 5.53 -32.24 11.95
N LEU A 86 4.42 -32.87 11.60
CA LEU A 86 3.09 -32.28 11.68
C LEU A 86 2.49 -32.61 13.05
N ASP A 87 2.42 -31.60 13.93
CA ASP A 87 1.74 -31.69 15.22
C ASP A 87 0.27 -31.33 15.06
N VAL A 88 -0.61 -32.03 15.78
CA VAL A 88 -2.07 -31.86 15.72
C VAL A 88 -2.59 -31.59 17.12
N TYR A 89 -3.26 -30.46 17.29
CA TYR A 89 -3.80 -29.99 18.57
C TYR A 89 -5.31 -29.99 18.50
N ALA A 90 -5.95 -30.75 19.39
CA ALA A 90 -7.41 -30.83 19.48
C ALA A 90 -7.97 -29.68 20.33
N GLY A 91 -9.02 -29.02 19.83
CA GLY A 91 -9.82 -28.06 20.58
C GLY A 91 -11.30 -28.45 20.62
N GLN A 92 -12.10 -27.64 21.31
CA GLN A 92 -13.54 -27.87 21.41
C GLN A 92 -14.28 -27.66 20.08
N GLN A 93 -13.81 -26.71 19.25
CA GLN A 93 -14.46 -26.32 17.99
C GLN A 93 -13.69 -26.73 16.74
N ALA A 94 -12.38 -26.92 16.85
CA ALA A 94 -11.49 -27.20 15.73
C ALA A 94 -10.18 -27.85 16.18
N TYR A 95 -9.48 -28.43 15.22
CA TYR A 95 -8.12 -28.93 15.32
C TYR A 95 -7.17 -27.97 14.62
N VAL A 96 -6.04 -27.68 15.26
CA VAL A 96 -4.96 -26.88 14.66
C VAL A 96 -3.80 -27.79 14.31
N PHE A 97 -3.27 -27.59 13.11
CA PHE A 97 -2.12 -28.29 12.58
C PHE A 97 -0.95 -27.32 12.57
N ASP A 98 0.21 -27.76 13.05
CA ASP A 98 1.43 -26.96 13.06
C ASP A 98 2.61 -27.82 12.61
N ASN A 99 3.39 -27.31 11.67
CA ASN A 99 4.66 -27.91 11.28
C ASN A 99 5.79 -26.91 11.48
N ARG A 100 6.51 -27.06 12.60
CA ARG A 100 7.63 -26.18 12.95
C ARG A 100 8.79 -26.24 11.97
N GLY A 101 8.94 -27.35 11.23
CA GLY A 101 9.89 -27.45 10.12
C GLY A 101 9.58 -26.49 8.97
N THR A 102 8.32 -26.09 8.81
CA THR A 102 7.84 -25.12 7.80
C THR A 102 7.87 -23.68 8.32
N CYS A 103 7.91 -23.48 9.64
CA CYS A 103 7.76 -22.16 10.25
C CYS A 103 8.91 -21.21 9.87
N ALA A 104 8.56 -20.02 9.36
CA ALA A 104 9.52 -18.94 9.12
C ALA A 104 9.79 -18.08 10.36
N HIS A 105 9.20 -18.42 11.52
CA HIS A 105 9.30 -17.70 12.80
C HIS A 105 8.98 -16.19 12.68
N SER A 106 7.89 -15.86 11.98
CA SER A 106 7.51 -14.49 11.68
C SER A 106 6.79 -13.75 12.82
N GLY A 107 6.38 -14.44 13.89
CA GLY A 107 5.65 -13.85 15.02
C GLY A 107 4.15 -13.61 14.79
N PHE A 108 3.67 -13.71 13.55
CA PHE A 108 2.28 -13.33 13.18
C PHE A 108 1.19 -14.02 14.02
N CYS A 109 1.37 -15.29 14.38
CA CYS A 109 0.40 -16.03 15.18
C CYS A 109 0.47 -15.68 16.67
N THR A 110 1.68 -15.56 17.23
CA THR A 110 1.91 -15.23 18.65
C THR A 110 1.56 -13.79 18.96
N ASP A 111 1.78 -12.86 18.01
CA ASP A 111 1.54 -11.44 18.23
C ASP A 111 0.05 -11.10 18.17
N ARG A 112 -0.72 -11.81 17.32
CA ARG A 112 -2.13 -11.49 17.03
C ARG A 112 -3.13 -12.36 17.78
N LEU A 113 -2.75 -13.57 18.19
CA LEU A 113 -3.65 -14.50 18.88
C LEU A 113 -2.91 -15.26 19.98
N ASN A 114 -2.29 -14.51 20.90
CA ASN A 114 -1.52 -15.04 22.03
C ASN A 114 -2.35 -15.90 23.01
N SER A 115 -3.68 -15.82 22.96
CA SER A 115 -4.57 -16.71 23.71
C SER A 115 -4.60 -18.14 23.15
N VAL A 116 -4.13 -18.34 21.92
CA VAL A 116 -4.03 -19.63 21.25
C VAL A 116 -2.58 -20.06 21.03
N PHE A 117 -1.68 -19.13 20.67
CA PHE A 117 -0.28 -19.44 20.33
C PHE A 117 0.68 -18.87 21.37
N HIS A 118 1.34 -19.73 22.14
CA HIS A 118 2.11 -19.34 23.32
C HIS A 118 3.62 -19.41 23.08
N LEU A 119 4.31 -18.27 23.03
CA LEU A 119 5.74 -18.26 22.84
C LEU A 119 6.48 -18.80 24.08
N GLY A 120 7.25 -19.88 23.91
CA GLY A 120 8.08 -20.45 24.97
C GLY A 120 7.36 -21.40 25.93
N GLU A 121 6.11 -21.75 25.65
CA GLU A 121 5.30 -22.68 26.46
C GLU A 121 4.92 -23.92 25.65
N GLU A 122 4.70 -25.04 26.34
CA GLU A 122 4.20 -26.29 25.76
C GLU A 122 2.94 -26.77 26.52
N PRO A 123 1.83 -27.11 25.83
CA PRO A 123 1.69 -27.14 24.38
C PRO A 123 1.71 -25.73 23.76
N PHE A 124 2.43 -25.57 22.65
CA PHE A 124 2.50 -24.29 21.93
C PHE A 124 1.13 -23.76 21.51
N VAL A 125 0.20 -24.66 21.14
CA VAL A 125 -1.13 -24.30 20.63
C VAL A 125 -2.21 -24.73 21.61
N ALA A 126 -3.08 -23.79 21.97
CA ALA A 126 -4.32 -24.01 22.69
C ALA A 126 -5.53 -23.62 21.81
N PRO A 127 -6.03 -24.52 20.92
CA PRO A 127 -7.05 -24.16 19.93
C PRO A 127 -8.37 -23.61 20.50
N SER A 128 -8.67 -23.92 21.76
CA SER A 128 -9.90 -23.44 22.43
C SER A 128 -9.76 -22.05 23.04
N GLY A 129 -8.62 -21.37 22.86
CA GLY A 129 -8.34 -20.05 23.42
C GLY A 129 -8.91 -18.87 22.64
N ALA A 130 -9.57 -19.10 21.50
CA ALA A 130 -10.22 -18.08 20.69
C ALA A 130 -11.45 -18.63 19.98
N ARG A 131 -12.22 -17.73 19.38
CA ARG A 131 -13.33 -18.10 18.50
C ARG A 131 -12.80 -18.72 17.20
N LEU A 132 -13.62 -19.54 16.55
CA LEU A 132 -13.25 -20.24 15.32
C LEU A 132 -12.87 -19.29 14.18
N ASP A 133 -13.57 -18.18 14.02
CA ASP A 133 -13.29 -17.15 13.01
C ASP A 133 -11.92 -16.51 13.20
N ASP A 134 -11.57 -16.14 14.45
CA ASP A 134 -10.25 -15.62 14.80
C ASP A 134 -9.13 -16.64 14.52
N LEU A 135 -9.40 -17.92 14.84
CA LEU A 135 -8.45 -19.01 14.60
C LEU A 135 -8.21 -19.25 13.11
N VAL A 136 -9.27 -19.32 12.30
CA VAL A 136 -9.19 -19.43 10.83
C VAL A 136 -8.40 -18.26 10.25
N ASN A 137 -8.66 -17.04 10.72
CA ASN A 137 -7.94 -15.85 10.27
C ASN A 137 -6.45 -15.88 10.64
N ALA A 138 -6.11 -16.34 11.85
CA ALA A 138 -4.72 -16.49 12.28
C ALA A 138 -3.97 -17.53 11.44
N VAL A 139 -4.60 -18.69 11.16
CA VAL A 139 -4.04 -19.74 10.31
C VAL A 139 -3.78 -19.24 8.88
N ARG A 140 -4.78 -18.61 8.25
CA ARG A 140 -4.68 -18.05 6.89
C ARG A 140 -3.63 -16.95 6.74
N ARG A 141 -3.29 -16.27 7.84
CA ARG A 141 -2.28 -15.20 7.90
C ARG A 141 -0.87 -15.71 8.21
N CYS A 142 -0.67 -17.00 8.46
CA CYS A 142 0.64 -17.59 8.69
C CYS A 142 1.52 -17.48 7.42
N PRO A 143 2.53 -16.59 7.35
CA PRO A 143 3.21 -16.30 6.07
C PRO A 143 3.96 -17.48 5.45
N SER A 144 4.34 -18.47 6.27
CA SER A 144 5.06 -19.65 5.79
C SER A 144 4.14 -20.81 5.41
N GLY A 145 2.84 -20.72 5.70
CA GLY A 145 1.91 -21.83 5.51
C GLY A 145 2.18 -23.01 6.43
N ALA A 146 2.80 -22.76 7.60
CA ALA A 146 3.10 -23.79 8.59
C ALA A 146 1.89 -24.22 9.42
N LEU A 147 0.85 -23.39 9.47
CA LEU A 147 -0.37 -23.64 10.21
C LEU A 147 -1.48 -24.17 9.29
N GLY A 148 -2.35 -25.00 9.84
CA GLY A 148 -3.58 -25.47 9.21
C GLY A 148 -4.70 -25.61 10.23
N ILE A 149 -5.93 -25.76 9.74
CA ILE A 149 -7.12 -25.96 10.58
C ILE A 149 -8.03 -27.03 9.99
N GLY A 150 -8.73 -27.75 10.86
CA GLY A 150 -9.78 -28.71 10.52
C GLY A 150 -10.90 -28.69 11.55
N ILE A 151 -12.14 -28.95 11.13
CA ILE A 151 -13.25 -29.16 12.08
C ILE A 151 -13.15 -30.55 12.72
N GLY A 152 -12.57 -31.51 12.00
CA GLY A 152 -12.20 -32.83 12.50
C GLY A 152 -10.67 -33.00 12.60
N PRO A 153 -10.20 -34.22 12.90
CA PRO A 153 -8.76 -34.52 13.05
C PRO A 153 -7.98 -34.49 11.73
N GLU A 154 -8.62 -34.13 10.62
CA GLU A 154 -8.01 -33.95 9.30
C GLU A 154 -7.94 -32.46 8.92
N ARG A 155 -6.83 -32.05 8.30
CA ARG A 155 -6.64 -30.67 7.83
C ARG A 155 -7.66 -30.39 6.72
N ASN A 156 -8.38 -29.28 6.86
CA ASN A 156 -9.27 -28.77 5.82
C ASN A 156 -8.56 -27.66 5.05
N THR A 157 -8.20 -27.93 3.79
CA THR A 157 -7.51 -26.98 2.91
C THR A 157 -8.35 -25.74 2.62
N ASP A 158 -9.67 -25.88 2.40
CA ASP A 158 -10.56 -24.75 2.10
C ASP A 158 -10.70 -23.78 3.28
N LEU A 159 -10.59 -24.30 4.51
CA LEU A 159 -10.53 -23.46 5.71
C LEU A 159 -9.14 -22.87 5.94
N SER A 160 -8.08 -23.65 5.69
CA SER A 160 -6.71 -23.23 5.99
C SER A 160 -6.15 -22.21 5.01
N ASP A 161 -6.53 -22.31 3.73
CA ASP A 161 -5.96 -21.55 2.63
C ASP A 161 -6.99 -20.55 2.04
N VAL A 162 -6.51 -19.55 1.31
CA VAL A 162 -7.34 -18.50 0.70
C VAL A 162 -6.92 -18.23 -0.73
N SER A 163 -7.86 -18.21 -1.66
CA SER A 163 -7.52 -17.90 -3.06
C SER A 163 -7.03 -16.44 -3.20
N ARG A 164 -5.78 -16.28 -3.63
CA ARG A 164 -5.15 -14.98 -3.93
C ARG A 164 -4.52 -15.01 -5.31
N PRO A 165 -4.32 -13.85 -5.97
CA PRO A 165 -3.55 -13.81 -7.20
C PRO A 165 -2.07 -14.19 -6.96
N PRO A 166 -1.39 -14.77 -7.97
CA PRO A 166 0.05 -15.00 -7.92
C PRO A 166 0.85 -13.72 -7.64
N GLN A 167 1.54 -13.68 -6.51
CA GLN A 167 2.34 -12.52 -6.10
C GLN A 167 3.57 -12.95 -5.29
N ILE A 168 4.66 -12.19 -5.41
CA ILE A 168 5.86 -12.27 -4.58
C ILE A 168 6.01 -10.92 -3.86
N GLU A 169 5.82 -10.93 -2.54
CA GLU A 169 6.15 -9.81 -1.66
C GLU A 169 7.61 -9.93 -1.22
N VAL A 170 8.39 -8.87 -1.43
CA VAL A 170 9.73 -8.70 -0.87
C VAL A 170 9.58 -8.11 0.53
N SER A 171 9.46 -8.97 1.54
CA SER A 171 9.34 -8.50 2.93
C SER A 171 10.63 -7.83 3.39
N LYS A 172 10.48 -6.74 4.15
CA LYS A 172 11.58 -5.92 4.66
C LYS A 172 12.52 -6.78 5.50
N ASP A 173 13.81 -6.76 5.16
CA ASP A 173 14.87 -7.47 5.88
C ASP A 173 14.60 -8.99 6.01
N GLY A 174 13.73 -9.53 5.17
CA GLY A 174 13.11 -10.83 5.39
C GLY A 174 12.99 -11.71 4.15
N PRO A 175 12.21 -12.80 4.21
CA PRO A 175 12.00 -13.70 3.09
C PRO A 175 11.22 -13.07 1.94
N TYR A 176 11.16 -13.78 0.81
CA TYR A 176 10.08 -13.56 -0.15
C TYR A 176 8.83 -14.29 0.33
N ARG A 177 7.67 -13.63 0.34
CA ARG A 177 6.38 -14.28 0.63
C ARG A 177 5.64 -14.45 -0.68
N VAL A 178 5.36 -15.69 -1.03
CA VAL A 178 4.71 -16.06 -2.28
C VAL A 178 3.28 -16.47 -1.98
N THR A 179 2.32 -16.00 -2.77
CA THR A 179 0.89 -16.32 -2.65
C THR A 179 0.31 -16.72 -4.01
N GLY A 180 -0.88 -17.34 -4.02
CA GLY A 180 -1.63 -17.66 -5.23
C GLY A 180 -1.25 -18.97 -5.91
N ASP A 181 -1.07 -20.04 -5.13
CA ASP A 181 -0.87 -21.42 -5.60
C ASP A 181 0.33 -21.59 -6.56
N VAL A 182 1.37 -20.78 -6.36
CA VAL A 182 2.58 -20.80 -7.20
C VAL A 182 3.42 -22.04 -6.87
N VAL A 183 3.70 -22.85 -7.89
CA VAL A 183 4.43 -24.11 -7.74
C VAL A 183 5.94 -23.86 -7.79
N LEU A 184 6.68 -24.46 -6.84
CA LEU A 184 8.13 -24.43 -6.84
C LEU A 184 8.67 -25.66 -7.57
N VAL A 185 9.55 -25.45 -8.55
CA VAL A 185 10.20 -26.53 -9.31
C VAL A 185 11.71 -26.32 -9.31
N ASP A 186 12.47 -27.39 -9.47
CA ASP A 186 13.91 -27.31 -9.72
C ASP A 186 14.22 -26.97 -11.19
N GLU A 187 15.51 -26.97 -11.54
CA GLU A 187 16.01 -26.66 -12.89
C GLU A 187 15.61 -27.69 -13.96
N ASP A 188 15.26 -28.91 -13.56
CA ASP A 188 14.76 -29.98 -14.42
C ASP A 188 13.22 -29.98 -14.51
N GLY A 189 12.56 -29.10 -13.76
CA GLY A 189 11.11 -28.95 -13.72
C GLY A 189 10.42 -29.89 -12.72
N ALA A 190 11.16 -30.62 -11.89
CA ALA A 190 10.59 -31.47 -10.85
C ALA A 190 10.09 -30.63 -9.66
N PRO A 191 8.90 -30.93 -9.08
CA PRO A 191 8.39 -30.21 -7.93
C PRO A 191 9.30 -30.31 -6.70
N ILE A 192 9.48 -29.20 -5.99
CA ILE A 192 10.23 -29.17 -4.74
C ILE A 192 9.35 -29.68 -3.60
N ALA A 193 9.83 -30.71 -2.90
CA ALA A 193 9.12 -31.28 -1.76
C ALA A 193 8.95 -30.25 -0.62
N GLN A 194 7.70 -30.03 -0.23
CA GLN A 194 7.29 -29.32 0.96
C GLN A 194 7.06 -30.30 2.13
N ASN A 195 7.16 -29.79 3.34
CA ASN A 195 6.89 -30.56 4.56
C ASN A 195 5.40 -30.90 4.70
N ALA A 196 5.09 -31.89 5.53
CA ALA A 196 3.71 -32.33 5.77
C ALA A 196 2.82 -31.17 6.27
N GLY A 197 1.62 -31.05 5.71
CA GLY A 197 0.63 -30.05 6.10
C GLY A 197 0.93 -28.61 5.68
N ALA A 198 2.00 -28.37 4.91
CA ALA A 198 2.30 -27.05 4.36
C ALA A 198 1.18 -26.56 3.44
N SER A 199 0.92 -25.24 3.47
CA SER A 199 0.00 -24.60 2.54
C SER A 199 0.43 -24.83 1.09
N GLN A 200 -0.56 -25.08 0.23
CA GLN A 200 -0.36 -25.08 -1.23
C GLN A 200 -0.47 -23.67 -1.82
N GLU A 201 -1.07 -22.74 -1.08
CA GLU A 201 -1.42 -21.43 -1.60
C GLU A 201 -0.36 -20.37 -1.33
N HIS A 202 0.34 -20.47 -0.19
CA HIS A 202 1.40 -19.53 0.15
C HIS A 202 2.61 -20.16 0.82
N VAL A 203 3.78 -19.53 0.64
CA VAL A 203 5.05 -20.01 1.17
C VAL A 203 6.03 -18.86 1.39
N SER A 204 6.96 -19.03 2.33
CA SER A 204 8.06 -18.10 2.57
C SER A 204 9.39 -18.67 2.06
N LEU A 205 10.02 -17.99 1.10
CA LEU A 205 11.29 -18.38 0.49
C LEU A 205 12.47 -17.60 1.09
N CYS A 206 13.59 -18.29 1.31
CA CYS A 206 14.79 -17.70 1.89
C CYS A 206 15.42 -16.67 0.95
N ARG A 207 15.66 -15.47 1.46
CA ARG A 207 16.35 -14.39 0.74
C ARG A 207 17.75 -14.07 1.28
N CYS A 208 18.03 -14.44 2.52
CA CYS A 208 19.27 -14.10 3.22
C CYS A 208 20.46 -15.06 2.97
N GLY A 209 20.26 -16.14 2.21
CA GLY A 209 21.27 -17.20 2.00
C GLY A 209 21.57 -18.09 3.21
N SER A 210 21.05 -17.79 4.41
CA SER A 210 21.44 -18.46 5.66
C SER A 210 20.37 -19.39 6.24
N SER A 211 19.24 -19.61 5.55
CA SER A 211 18.20 -20.52 6.04
C SER A 211 18.72 -21.93 6.25
N LEU A 212 18.29 -22.61 7.32
CA LEU A 212 18.55 -24.03 7.56
C LEU A 212 17.65 -24.94 6.72
N ASN A 213 16.52 -24.45 6.23
CA ASN A 213 15.53 -25.23 5.47
C ASN A 213 15.37 -24.75 4.00
N LYS A 214 16.47 -24.38 3.33
CA LYS A 214 16.42 -23.89 1.95
C LYS A 214 15.68 -24.87 1.01
N PRO A 215 14.91 -24.38 0.03
CA PRO A 215 14.72 -22.96 -0.34
C PRO A 215 13.75 -22.19 0.58
N PHE A 216 13.16 -22.83 1.59
CA PHE A 216 12.21 -22.19 2.50
C PHE A 216 12.92 -21.35 3.56
N CYS A 217 12.24 -20.32 4.08
CA CYS A 217 12.73 -19.52 5.18
C CYS A 217 12.58 -20.26 6.51
N SER A 218 13.62 -20.23 7.34
CA SER A 218 13.64 -20.80 8.70
C SER A 218 13.77 -19.74 9.79
N GLY A 219 13.56 -18.46 9.46
CA GLY A 219 13.76 -17.34 10.39
C GLY A 219 15.21 -16.88 10.58
N MET A 220 16.20 -17.63 10.08
CA MET A 220 17.64 -17.29 10.22
C MET A 220 18.05 -15.89 9.76
N HIS A 221 17.25 -15.21 8.93
CA HIS A 221 17.50 -13.83 8.51
C HIS A 221 17.58 -12.86 9.70
N CYS A 222 16.79 -13.07 10.76
CA CYS A 222 16.89 -12.31 12.01
C CYS A 222 18.24 -12.54 12.70
N ASN A 223 18.65 -13.81 12.83
CA ASN A 223 19.87 -14.20 13.55
C ASN A 223 21.15 -13.71 12.86
N VAL A 224 21.17 -13.69 11.52
CA VAL A 224 22.33 -13.20 10.75
C VAL A 224 22.26 -11.70 10.48
N GLY A 225 21.25 -11.00 11.00
CA GLY A 225 21.08 -9.56 10.80
C GLY A 225 20.96 -9.17 9.34
N PHE A 226 20.25 -9.97 8.53
CA PHE A 226 20.03 -9.66 7.12
C PHE A 226 19.26 -8.34 7.00
N ARG A 227 19.74 -7.45 6.11
CA ARG A 227 19.13 -6.14 5.88
C ARG A 227 19.01 -5.84 4.39
N ASP A 228 17.95 -5.14 4.03
CA ASP A 228 17.83 -4.48 2.74
C ASP A 228 18.71 -3.23 2.66
N PRO A 229 19.15 -2.84 1.45
CA PRO A 229 19.79 -1.55 1.24
C PRO A 229 18.83 -0.42 1.66
N VAL A 230 19.31 0.50 2.50
CA VAL A 230 18.58 1.72 2.86
C VAL A 230 18.95 2.81 1.86
N THR A 231 17.98 3.29 1.08
CA THR A 231 18.23 4.28 0.02
C THR A 231 18.70 5.63 0.58
N ASP A 232 18.14 6.06 1.71
CA ASP A 232 18.55 7.26 2.44
C ASP A 232 18.17 7.13 3.94
N PRO A 233 19.14 6.94 4.84
CA PRO A 233 18.86 6.77 6.27
C PRO A 233 18.47 8.08 6.98
N LEU A 234 18.66 9.24 6.36
CA LEU A 234 18.31 10.55 6.93
C LEU A 234 16.96 11.05 6.44
N ARG A 235 16.32 10.36 5.49
CA ARG A 235 15.01 10.73 4.96
C ARG A 235 13.92 10.47 5.98
N GLU A 236 13.11 11.51 6.26
CA GLU A 236 11.88 11.34 7.02
C GLU A 236 10.89 10.44 6.24
N PRO A 237 10.37 9.37 6.86
CA PRO A 237 9.40 8.50 6.21
C PRO A 237 8.10 9.25 5.96
N THR A 238 7.35 8.88 4.92
CA THR A 238 5.99 9.37 4.74
C THR A 238 5.05 8.72 5.78
N LEU A 239 3.87 9.31 6.01
CA LEU A 239 2.84 8.66 6.83
C LEU A 239 2.45 7.28 6.26
N PHE A 240 2.47 7.12 4.94
CA PHE A 240 2.21 5.84 4.27
C PHE A 240 3.28 4.80 4.62
N GLU A 241 4.55 5.17 4.53
CA GLU A 241 5.67 4.28 4.87
C GLU A 241 5.66 3.91 6.35
N TRP A 242 5.40 4.89 7.22
CA TRP A 242 5.34 4.68 8.66
C TRP A 242 4.17 3.79 9.07
N ALA A 243 2.99 3.98 8.45
CA ALA A 243 1.81 3.15 8.69
C ALA A 243 2.01 1.67 8.31
N GLY A 244 3.05 1.33 7.54
CA GLY A 244 3.25 -0.03 7.01
C GLY A 244 2.74 -0.21 5.58
N GLY A 245 2.52 0.88 4.85
CA GLY A 245 2.15 0.87 3.43
C GLY A 245 0.71 0.45 3.17
N TYR A 246 0.45 0.03 1.92
CA TYR A 246 -0.89 -0.35 1.46
C TYR A 246 -1.46 -1.56 2.21
N PRO A 247 -0.68 -2.64 2.50
CA PRO A 247 -1.21 -3.80 3.21
C PRO A 247 -1.76 -3.46 4.60
N ALA A 248 -1.08 -2.59 5.36
CA ALA A 248 -1.53 -2.18 6.69
C ALA A 248 -2.80 -1.32 6.63
N LEU A 249 -2.84 -0.35 5.71
CA LEU A 249 -4.04 0.48 5.49
C LEU A 249 -5.23 -0.34 4.99
N LEU A 250 -5.00 -1.36 4.16
CA LEU A 250 -6.04 -2.28 3.70
C LEU A 250 -6.58 -3.15 4.83
N ASP A 251 -5.71 -3.64 5.73
CA ASP A 251 -6.16 -4.41 6.88
C ASP A 251 -7.06 -3.56 7.79
N MET A 252 -6.63 -2.33 8.07
CA MET A 252 -7.40 -1.34 8.82
C MET A 252 -8.77 -1.05 8.19
N THR A 253 -8.83 -0.77 6.89
CA THR A 253 -10.13 -0.49 6.25
C THR A 253 -11.02 -1.72 6.19
N ARG A 254 -10.46 -2.92 6.02
CA ARG A 254 -11.24 -4.16 6.09
C ARG A 254 -11.86 -4.35 7.46
N ILE A 255 -11.09 -4.20 8.54
CA ILE A 255 -11.60 -4.27 9.91
C ILE A 255 -12.73 -3.25 10.11
N PHE A 256 -12.53 -2.00 9.68
CA PHE A 256 -13.54 -0.96 9.76
C PHE A 256 -14.87 -1.38 9.11
N TYR A 257 -14.82 -1.81 7.84
CA TYR A 257 -16.03 -2.13 7.07
C TYR A 257 -16.64 -3.49 7.40
N SER A 258 -15.88 -4.45 7.91
CA SER A 258 -16.39 -5.78 8.24
C SER A 258 -16.90 -5.91 9.68
N ARG A 259 -16.31 -5.15 10.61
CA ARG A 259 -16.64 -5.22 12.04
C ARG A 259 -17.54 -4.08 12.47
N TYR A 260 -17.07 -2.85 12.32
CA TYR A 260 -17.72 -1.68 12.92
C TYR A 260 -18.94 -1.20 12.14
N VAL A 261 -18.87 -1.16 10.81
CA VAL A 261 -19.96 -0.63 9.97
C VAL A 261 -21.25 -1.46 10.06
N PRO A 262 -21.24 -2.81 9.96
CA PRO A 262 -22.47 -3.60 9.95
C PRO A 262 -23.21 -3.60 11.30
N GLU A 263 -22.48 -3.42 12.40
CA GLU A 263 -23.04 -3.44 13.76
C GLU A 263 -23.68 -2.10 14.16
N ASP A 264 -23.33 -1.00 13.48
CA ASP A 264 -23.76 0.35 13.85
C ASP A 264 -25.07 0.79 13.15
N PRO A 265 -26.13 1.14 13.90
CA PRO A 265 -27.42 1.53 13.32
C PRO A 265 -27.42 2.79 12.44
N LEU A 266 -26.43 3.68 12.60
CA LEU A 266 -26.32 4.92 11.83
C LEU A 266 -25.43 4.80 10.61
N LEU A 267 -24.38 3.97 10.68
CA LEU A 267 -23.45 3.73 9.57
C LEU A 267 -23.89 2.58 8.67
N GLY A 268 -24.43 1.49 9.22
CA GLY A 268 -24.86 0.32 8.44
C GLY A 268 -25.73 0.68 7.24
N PRO A 269 -26.81 1.48 7.41
CA PRO A 269 -27.64 1.91 6.28
C PRO A 269 -26.91 2.77 5.24
N LEU A 270 -25.91 3.57 5.64
CA LEU A 270 -25.14 4.44 4.74
C LEU A 270 -24.27 3.64 3.77
N PHE A 271 -23.81 2.45 4.20
CA PHE A 271 -22.92 1.58 3.44
C PHE A 271 -23.60 0.29 2.94
N ALA A 272 -24.91 0.13 3.13
CA ALA A 272 -25.63 -1.11 2.79
C ALA A 272 -25.48 -1.54 1.31
N GLU A 273 -25.33 -0.57 0.40
CA GLU A 273 -25.16 -0.80 -1.04
C GLU A 273 -23.70 -0.63 -1.50
N MET A 274 -22.72 -0.63 -0.58
CA MET A 274 -21.33 -0.46 -0.95
C MET A 274 -20.82 -1.63 -1.79
N SER A 275 -19.94 -1.34 -2.75
CA SER A 275 -19.25 -2.38 -3.51
C SER A 275 -18.39 -3.24 -2.57
N PRO A 276 -18.25 -4.56 -2.81
CA PRO A 276 -17.38 -5.42 -2.01
C PRO A 276 -15.91 -4.96 -1.94
N ASP A 277 -15.43 -4.25 -2.97
CA ASP A 277 -14.07 -3.71 -3.05
C ASP A 277 -13.93 -2.29 -2.44
N HIS A 278 -14.92 -1.84 -1.68
CA HIS A 278 -14.88 -0.52 -1.03
C HIS A 278 -13.71 -0.35 -0.04
N PRO A 279 -13.34 -1.35 0.80
CA PRO A 279 -12.17 -1.25 1.67
C PRO A 279 -10.86 -0.99 0.90
N GLU A 280 -10.68 -1.64 -0.25
CA GLU A 280 -9.52 -1.47 -1.14
C GLU A 280 -9.46 -0.05 -1.73
N ARG A 281 -10.62 0.50 -2.11
CA ARG A 281 -10.72 1.87 -2.62
C ARG A 281 -10.32 2.90 -1.57
N VAL A 282 -10.79 2.73 -0.33
CA VAL A 282 -10.44 3.65 0.76
C VAL A 282 -8.96 3.51 1.15
N ALA A 283 -8.43 2.29 1.21
CA ALA A 283 -7.00 2.07 1.47
C ALA A 283 -6.11 2.70 0.39
N ALA A 284 -6.50 2.59 -0.89
CA ALA A 284 -5.79 3.24 -1.99
C ALA A 284 -5.84 4.77 -1.89
N TRP A 285 -6.99 5.34 -1.48
CA TRP A 285 -7.14 6.78 -1.25
C TRP A 285 -6.20 7.26 -0.13
N LEU A 286 -6.24 6.61 1.03
CA LEU A 286 -5.38 6.93 2.16
C LEU A 286 -3.90 6.78 1.81
N SER A 287 -3.55 5.74 1.04
CA SER A 287 -2.17 5.54 0.59
C SER A 287 -1.64 6.72 -0.21
N GLU A 288 -2.40 7.20 -1.19
CA GLU A 288 -2.00 8.35 -2.01
C GLU A 288 -1.94 9.63 -1.19
N VAL A 289 -2.91 9.84 -0.29
CA VAL A 289 -2.94 11.02 0.58
C VAL A 289 -1.75 11.07 1.51
N PHE A 290 -1.37 9.96 2.13
CA PHE A 290 -0.28 9.86 3.11
C PHE A 290 1.12 9.80 2.49
N GLY A 291 1.26 10.24 1.23
CA GLY A 291 2.54 10.35 0.55
C GLY A 291 2.99 9.07 -0.17
N GLY A 292 2.14 8.05 -0.25
CA GLY A 292 2.39 6.85 -1.04
C GLY A 292 2.16 7.05 -2.55
N PRO A 293 2.24 5.95 -3.32
CA PRO A 293 1.97 5.95 -4.76
C PRO A 293 0.53 6.37 -5.10
N ARG A 294 0.28 6.71 -6.36
CA ARG A 294 -1.02 7.19 -6.86
C ARG A 294 -2.05 6.08 -7.08
N PHE A 295 -2.13 5.14 -6.14
CA PHE A 295 -2.99 3.95 -6.27
C PHE A 295 -4.44 4.30 -6.54
N TYR A 296 -4.98 5.33 -5.87
CA TYR A 296 -6.37 5.70 -6.08
C TYR A 296 -6.57 6.39 -7.42
N THR A 297 -5.71 7.35 -7.75
CA THR A 297 -5.84 8.09 -9.00
C THR A 297 -5.70 7.17 -10.21
N GLU A 298 -4.72 6.28 -10.21
CA GLU A 298 -4.46 5.36 -11.32
C GLU A 298 -5.55 4.30 -11.48
N ARG A 299 -6.09 3.77 -10.38
CA ARG A 299 -7.08 2.66 -10.42
C ARG A 299 -8.52 3.14 -10.50
N TYR A 300 -8.83 4.31 -9.93
CA TYR A 300 -10.21 4.76 -9.70
C TYR A 300 -10.51 6.17 -10.21
N GLY A 301 -9.52 6.95 -10.69
CA GLY A 301 -9.76 8.25 -11.33
C GLY A 301 -9.70 9.47 -10.41
N GLY A 302 -9.12 9.33 -9.22
CA GLY A 302 -8.66 10.48 -8.42
C GLY A 302 -9.80 11.25 -7.72
N TYR A 303 -9.50 12.48 -7.30
CA TYR A 303 -10.41 13.32 -6.51
C TYR A 303 -11.83 13.42 -7.09
N ARG A 304 -11.95 13.64 -8.41
CA ARG A 304 -13.24 13.76 -9.10
C ARG A 304 -14.13 12.54 -8.86
N ARG A 305 -13.55 11.34 -8.95
CA ARG A 305 -14.29 10.10 -8.66
C ARG A 305 -14.71 10.05 -7.20
N MET A 306 -13.80 10.33 -6.26
CA MET A 306 -14.08 10.27 -4.83
C MET A 306 -15.26 11.15 -4.46
N VAL A 307 -15.24 12.42 -4.90
CA VAL A 307 -16.33 13.36 -4.64
C VAL A 307 -17.66 12.90 -5.22
N SER A 308 -17.65 12.32 -6.43
CA SER A 308 -18.88 11.82 -7.06
C SER A 308 -19.54 10.68 -6.27
N GLN A 309 -18.80 10.00 -5.38
CA GLN A 309 -19.37 8.96 -4.51
C GLN A 309 -20.00 9.53 -3.24
N HIS A 310 -19.76 10.80 -2.92
CA HIS A 310 -20.27 11.47 -1.73
C HIS A 310 -21.45 12.41 -2.02
N ILE A 311 -21.54 12.96 -3.23
CA ILE A 311 -22.65 13.84 -3.64
C ILE A 311 -24.00 13.15 -3.44
N GLY A 312 -24.96 13.87 -2.85
CA GLY A 312 -26.33 13.40 -2.64
C GLY A 312 -26.48 12.33 -1.55
N LYS A 313 -25.45 12.09 -0.74
CA LYS A 313 -25.52 11.15 0.39
C LYS A 313 -26.06 11.78 1.68
N GLU A 314 -26.15 13.11 1.75
CA GLU A 314 -26.68 13.86 2.90
C GLU A 314 -26.12 13.39 4.25
N ILE A 315 -24.79 13.28 4.34
CA ILE A 315 -24.11 12.73 5.51
C ILE A 315 -24.36 13.64 6.72
N ARG A 316 -24.96 13.09 7.78
CA ARG A 316 -25.32 13.84 8.99
C ARG A 316 -24.15 13.97 9.96
N PRO A 317 -24.10 15.03 10.80
CA PRO A 317 -23.01 15.22 11.76
C PRO A 317 -22.75 14.04 12.70
N GLY A 318 -23.81 13.35 13.15
CA GLY A 318 -23.70 12.15 13.98
C GLY A 318 -23.06 10.97 13.25
N GLN A 319 -23.42 10.76 11.97
CA GLN A 319 -22.81 9.72 11.13
C GLN A 319 -21.32 10.02 10.90
N ARG A 320 -20.97 11.28 10.62
CA ARG A 320 -19.57 11.71 10.48
C ARG A 320 -18.74 11.41 11.74
N ALA A 321 -19.26 11.77 12.91
CA ALA A 321 -18.54 11.60 14.17
C ALA A 321 -18.29 10.11 14.50
N LEU A 322 -19.28 9.25 14.27
CA LEU A 322 -19.12 7.79 14.43
C LEU A 322 -18.11 7.22 13.44
N TRP A 323 -18.22 7.61 12.16
CA TRP A 323 -17.28 7.16 11.13
C TRP A 323 -15.84 7.51 11.50
N ALA A 324 -15.58 8.75 11.92
CA ALA A 324 -14.24 9.17 12.33
C ALA A 324 -13.73 8.39 13.55
N THR A 325 -14.59 8.13 14.53
CA THR A 325 -14.25 7.39 15.75
C THR A 325 -13.83 5.95 15.42
N TYR A 326 -14.64 5.23 14.64
CA TYR A 326 -14.36 3.83 14.30
C TYR A 326 -13.18 3.68 13.35
N MET A 327 -12.94 4.65 12.44
CA MET A 327 -11.72 4.67 11.63
C MET A 327 -10.47 4.76 12.50
N VAL A 328 -10.49 5.57 13.55
CA VAL A 328 -9.37 5.66 14.51
C VAL A 328 -9.25 4.38 15.33
N GLN A 329 -10.34 3.82 15.86
CA GLN A 329 -10.29 2.55 16.59
C GLN A 329 -9.76 1.39 15.73
N SER A 330 -10.10 1.37 14.45
CA SER A 330 -9.61 0.35 13.51
C SER A 330 -8.09 0.39 13.32
N THR A 331 -7.43 1.52 13.62
CA THR A 331 -5.97 1.60 13.57
C THR A 331 -5.31 0.78 14.68
N ASP A 332 -5.91 0.72 15.88
CA ASP A 332 -5.42 -0.08 17.00
C ASP A 332 -5.64 -1.57 16.72
N ASP A 333 -6.84 -1.94 16.26
CA ASP A 333 -7.18 -3.32 15.90
C ASP A 333 -6.30 -3.88 14.77
N ALA A 334 -5.91 -3.04 13.80
CA ALA A 334 -5.01 -3.42 12.72
C ALA A 334 -3.52 -3.42 13.13
N GLY A 335 -3.19 -2.96 14.33
CA GLY A 335 -1.82 -2.86 14.82
C GLY A 335 -0.97 -1.79 14.11
N LEU A 336 -1.60 -0.72 13.61
CA LEU A 336 -0.86 0.44 13.09
C LEU A 336 -0.07 1.12 14.23
N PRO A 337 1.01 1.86 13.91
CA PRO A 337 1.84 2.52 14.92
C PRO A 337 1.03 3.38 15.90
N SER A 338 1.32 3.25 17.19
CA SER A 338 0.62 3.94 18.28
C SER A 338 1.38 5.16 18.83
N ASP A 339 2.47 5.56 18.17
CA ASP A 339 3.24 6.74 18.57
C ASP A 339 2.39 8.02 18.46
N PRO A 340 2.54 8.98 19.41
CA PRO A 340 1.73 10.19 19.44
C PRO A 340 1.78 11.01 18.15
N GLU A 341 2.95 11.08 17.51
CA GLU A 341 3.20 11.84 16.29
C GLU A 341 2.36 11.31 15.12
N PHE A 342 2.41 10.00 14.85
CA PHE A 342 1.61 9.37 13.82
C PHE A 342 0.12 9.45 14.12
N ARG A 343 -0.27 9.16 15.37
CA ARG A 343 -1.67 9.18 15.79
C ARG A 343 -2.27 10.58 15.64
N ALA A 344 -1.55 11.62 16.04
CA ALA A 344 -2.01 13.01 15.87
C ALA A 344 -2.21 13.36 14.39
N ALA A 345 -1.24 13.04 13.53
CA ALA A 345 -1.31 13.35 12.10
C ALA A 345 -2.47 12.59 11.40
N PHE A 346 -2.65 11.31 11.72
CA PHE A 346 -3.72 10.48 11.18
C PHE A 346 -5.10 10.98 11.62
N VAL A 347 -5.30 11.20 12.93
CA VAL A 347 -6.58 11.68 13.49
C VAL A 347 -6.95 13.05 12.89
N ALA A 348 -5.98 13.96 12.77
CA ALA A 348 -6.20 15.26 12.19
C ALA A 348 -6.69 15.17 10.73
N TYR A 349 -6.14 14.26 9.93
CA TYR A 349 -6.61 14.03 8.56
C TYR A 349 -8.03 13.45 8.52
N ILE A 350 -8.31 12.42 9.33
CA ILE A 350 -9.63 11.77 9.38
C ILE A 350 -10.71 12.78 9.78
N GLU A 351 -10.42 13.63 10.77
CA GLU A 351 -11.33 14.69 11.20
C GLU A 351 -11.51 15.76 10.11
N TRP A 352 -10.41 16.23 9.50
CA TRP A 352 -10.45 17.20 8.41
C TRP A 352 -11.26 16.66 7.22
N GLY A 353 -10.89 15.49 6.69
CA GLY A 353 -11.49 14.88 5.50
C GLY A 353 -12.95 14.50 5.69
N SER A 354 -13.33 14.00 6.88
CA SER A 354 -14.73 13.65 7.15
C SER A 354 -15.66 14.87 7.15
N ARG A 355 -15.18 16.05 7.57
CA ARG A 355 -15.95 17.30 7.46
C ARG A 355 -16.15 17.73 6.00
N ILE A 356 -15.15 17.53 5.15
CA ILE A 356 -15.27 17.74 3.71
C ILE A 356 -16.33 16.82 3.10
N ALA A 357 -16.35 15.56 3.53
CA ALA A 357 -17.34 14.60 3.05
C ALA A 357 -18.78 15.07 3.36
N VAL A 358 -19.01 15.62 4.56
CA VAL A 358 -20.29 16.24 4.93
C VAL A 358 -20.64 17.40 3.98
N GLU A 359 -19.72 18.36 3.81
CA GLU A 359 -19.92 19.50 2.91
C GLU A 359 -20.24 19.07 1.46
N ASN A 360 -19.52 18.08 0.94
CA ASN A 360 -19.69 17.59 -0.44
C ASN A 360 -20.96 16.75 -0.63
N SER A 361 -21.55 16.25 0.45
CA SER A 361 -22.72 15.37 0.40
C SER A 361 -24.06 16.10 0.39
N GLY A 362 -24.06 17.40 0.68
CA GLY A 362 -25.28 18.20 0.74
C GLY A 362 -26.02 18.29 -0.61
N PRO A 363 -27.34 18.56 -0.58
CA PRO A 363 -28.19 18.54 -1.78
C PRO A 363 -27.80 19.60 -2.83
N ASP A 364 -27.25 20.74 -2.40
CA ASP A 364 -26.81 21.84 -3.26
C ASP A 364 -25.27 21.97 -3.36
N ALA A 365 -24.53 20.94 -2.93
CA ALA A 365 -23.08 21.00 -2.90
C ALA A 365 -22.49 21.16 -4.31
N LYS A 366 -21.62 22.16 -4.49
CA LYS A 366 -20.88 22.41 -5.76
C LYS A 366 -19.38 22.27 -5.53
N PRO A 367 -18.88 21.06 -5.21
CA PRO A 367 -17.47 20.85 -4.99
C PRO A 367 -16.66 21.14 -6.25
N PRO A 368 -15.46 21.73 -6.14
CA PRO A 368 -14.60 21.98 -7.30
C PRO A 368 -14.31 20.67 -8.05
N PRO A 369 -14.56 20.60 -9.37
CA PRO A 369 -14.57 19.32 -10.08
C PRO A 369 -13.17 18.71 -10.33
N ASN A 370 -12.11 19.52 -10.28
CA ASN A 370 -10.76 19.14 -10.74
C ASN A 370 -9.65 19.50 -9.72
N MET A 371 -9.83 19.18 -8.44
CA MET A 371 -8.74 19.30 -7.47
C MET A 371 -7.81 18.08 -7.50
N PRO A 372 -6.51 18.23 -7.18
CA PRO A 372 -5.63 17.09 -6.95
C PRO A 372 -6.06 16.32 -5.70
N VAL A 373 -5.64 15.05 -5.60
CA VAL A 373 -5.75 14.30 -4.34
C VAL A 373 -4.91 15.03 -3.29
N PRO A 374 -5.45 15.31 -2.09
CA PRO A 374 -4.71 15.99 -1.04
C PRO A 374 -3.42 15.24 -0.69
N ARG A 375 -2.36 15.96 -0.36
CA ARG A 375 -1.16 15.38 0.26
C ARG A 375 -1.14 15.79 1.73
N TRP A 376 -1.04 14.79 2.61
CA TRP A 376 -1.03 14.98 4.05
C TRP A 376 0.31 14.52 4.63
N TRP A 377 0.94 15.38 5.43
CA TRP A 377 2.26 15.14 6.03
C TRP A 377 2.17 15.16 7.56
N TRP A 378 3.28 14.89 8.25
CA TRP A 378 3.39 14.88 9.72
C TRP A 378 2.91 16.16 10.38
N VAL A 379 3.19 17.31 9.75
CA VAL A 379 2.72 18.62 10.20
C VAL A 379 1.50 19.02 9.39
N CYS A 380 0.40 19.30 10.08
CA CYS A 380 -0.87 19.69 9.48
C CYS A 380 -0.74 21.08 8.84
N ASN A 381 -0.53 21.14 7.53
CA ASN A 381 -0.53 22.41 6.77
C ASN A 381 -1.96 22.84 6.34
N ALA A 382 -2.97 22.46 7.14
CA ALA A 382 -4.38 22.75 6.90
C ALA A 382 -4.75 24.16 7.37
N THR A 383 -4.26 25.17 6.63
CA THR A 383 -4.62 26.58 6.88
C THR A 383 -6.03 26.90 6.33
N PRO A 384 -6.73 27.93 6.84
CA PRO A 384 -8.08 28.29 6.36
C PRO A 384 -8.19 28.55 4.84
N ALA A 385 -7.08 28.82 4.15
CA ALA A 385 -7.03 29.04 2.71
C ALA A 385 -6.60 27.80 1.89
N ALA A 386 -6.31 26.66 2.54
CA ALA A 386 -5.75 25.48 1.86
C ALA A 386 -6.71 24.80 0.86
N ARG A 387 -8.02 25.10 0.89
CA ARG A 387 -8.98 24.70 -0.14
C ARG A 387 -10.19 25.65 -0.23
N PRO A 388 -10.81 25.81 -1.41
CA PRO A 388 -12.14 26.39 -1.54
C PRO A 388 -13.21 25.50 -0.88
N SER A 389 -14.15 26.08 -0.13
CA SER A 389 -15.29 25.35 0.48
C SER A 389 -16.39 25.08 -0.55
N ALA A 390 -17.04 23.91 -0.47
CA ALA A 390 -18.14 23.54 -1.35
C ALA A 390 -19.42 24.40 -1.13
N GLY A 391 -19.54 25.04 0.04
CA GLY A 391 -20.62 25.97 0.37
C GLY A 391 -20.28 27.44 0.11
N ALA A 392 -19.05 27.76 -0.29
CA ALA A 392 -18.66 29.13 -0.63
C ALA A 392 -19.15 29.47 -2.05
N GLY A 393 -20.40 29.93 -2.17
CA GLY A 393 -20.87 30.51 -3.43
C GLY A 393 -19.98 31.70 -3.82
N ASN A 394 -19.24 31.59 -4.93
CA ASN A 394 -18.48 32.63 -5.65
C ASN A 394 -17.77 33.76 -4.87
N ALA A 395 -17.57 33.65 -3.55
CA ALA A 395 -16.97 34.72 -2.76
C ALA A 395 -15.44 34.82 -2.97
N GLN A 396 -14.81 33.78 -3.52
CA GLN A 396 -13.40 33.81 -3.94
C GLN A 396 -13.19 34.30 -5.39
N ALA A 397 -14.26 34.46 -6.19
CA ALA A 397 -14.16 35.14 -7.48
C ALA A 397 -13.98 36.67 -7.35
N ALA A 398 -14.17 37.22 -6.14
CA ALA A 398 -14.08 38.65 -5.87
C ALA A 398 -12.65 39.18 -5.64
N ASN A 399 -11.62 38.33 -5.76
CA ASN A 399 -10.21 38.74 -5.66
C ASN A 399 -9.41 38.42 -6.93
N GLU A 400 -10.07 38.42 -8.10
CA GLU A 400 -9.34 38.70 -9.35
C GLU A 400 -8.87 40.14 -9.30
N VAL A 401 -7.66 40.36 -8.79
CA VAL A 401 -6.92 41.60 -9.06
C VAL A 401 -6.83 41.70 -10.58
N SER A 402 -7.56 42.65 -11.18
CA SER A 402 -7.40 42.94 -12.60
C SER A 402 -5.99 43.47 -12.79
N VAL A 403 -5.08 42.59 -13.20
CA VAL A 403 -3.72 42.99 -13.52
C VAL A 403 -3.81 43.83 -14.78
N ALA A 404 -3.46 45.12 -14.68
CA ALA A 404 -3.37 46.00 -15.83
C ALA A 404 -2.33 45.41 -16.78
N LEU A 405 -2.79 44.87 -17.91
CA LEU A 405 -1.90 44.31 -18.93
C LEU A 405 -1.14 45.46 -19.59
N PRO A 406 0.21 45.46 -19.54
CA PRO A 406 1.00 46.47 -20.24
C PRO A 406 0.78 46.37 -21.75
N SER A 407 0.81 47.51 -22.44
CA SER A 407 0.66 47.56 -23.90
C SER A 407 1.75 46.69 -24.59
N PRO A 408 1.55 46.26 -25.86
CA PRO A 408 2.50 45.40 -26.57
C PRO A 408 3.95 45.90 -26.56
N ASP A 409 4.13 47.23 -26.57
CA ASP A 409 5.44 47.91 -26.64
C ASP A 409 5.94 48.44 -25.28
N GLU A 410 5.21 48.21 -24.18
CA GLU A 410 5.59 48.66 -22.83
C GLU A 410 6.48 47.60 -22.14
N ALA A 411 7.58 48.06 -21.54
CA ALA A 411 8.48 47.21 -20.76
C ALA A 411 7.76 46.59 -19.55
N VAL A 412 7.85 45.26 -19.42
CA VAL A 412 7.22 44.54 -18.31
C VAL A 412 8.07 44.69 -17.06
N GLN A 413 7.55 45.40 -16.06
CA GLN A 413 8.17 45.52 -14.72
C GLN A 413 7.66 44.43 -13.75
N PHE A 414 8.55 43.86 -12.93
CA PHE A 414 8.22 42.80 -11.98
C PHE A 414 7.17 43.24 -10.95
N GLU A 415 7.45 44.32 -10.22
CA GLU A 415 6.58 44.80 -9.14
C GLU A 415 5.16 45.16 -9.59
N ARG A 416 5.03 45.69 -10.81
CA ARG A 416 3.75 46.17 -11.37
C ARG A 416 2.96 45.08 -12.09
N HIS A 417 3.64 44.18 -12.83
CA HIS A 417 2.98 43.28 -13.77
C HIS A 417 3.15 41.80 -13.45
N ILE A 418 4.20 41.40 -12.71
CA ILE A 418 4.51 39.99 -12.45
C ILE A 418 4.18 39.60 -11.02
N ARG A 419 4.62 40.38 -10.03
CA ARG A 419 4.34 40.13 -8.61
C ARG A 419 2.84 39.94 -8.34
N PRO A 420 1.91 40.75 -8.90
CA PRO A 420 0.47 40.57 -8.67
C PRO A 420 -0.12 39.29 -9.27
N LEU A 421 0.58 38.63 -10.20
CA LEU A 421 0.11 37.37 -10.80
C LEU A 421 0.25 36.19 -9.82
N PHE A 422 1.21 36.26 -8.88
CA PHE A 422 1.41 35.27 -7.84
C PHE A 422 0.56 35.59 -6.61
N ARG A 423 -0.39 34.72 -6.29
CA ARG A 423 -1.30 34.90 -5.14
C ARG A 423 -0.55 34.60 -3.83
N PRO A 424 -1.06 35.08 -2.68
CA PRO A 424 -0.49 34.73 -1.37
C PRO A 424 -0.33 33.22 -1.15
N MET A 425 -1.30 32.42 -1.64
CA MET A 425 -1.24 30.95 -1.57
C MET A 425 -0.11 30.37 -2.43
N ASP A 426 0.11 30.91 -3.64
CA ASP A 426 1.17 30.45 -4.54
C ASP A 426 2.53 30.69 -3.89
N ARG A 427 2.73 31.89 -3.32
CA ARG A 427 3.93 32.26 -2.58
C ARG A 427 4.15 31.33 -1.39
N ASN A 428 3.15 31.17 -0.52
CA ASN A 428 3.27 30.35 0.68
C ASN A 428 3.63 28.89 0.36
N SER A 429 3.07 28.33 -0.71
CA SER A 429 3.39 26.98 -1.18
C SER A 429 4.82 26.84 -1.73
N MET A 430 5.48 27.95 -2.09
CA MET A 430 6.83 27.96 -2.66
C MET A 430 7.91 28.47 -1.70
N LEU A 431 7.55 29.07 -0.56
CA LEU A 431 8.50 29.65 0.40
C LEU A 431 9.57 28.66 0.91
N PHE A 432 9.30 27.35 0.87
CA PHE A 432 10.28 26.32 1.22
C PHE A 432 11.43 26.21 0.19
N ALA A 433 11.21 26.67 -1.05
CA ALA A 433 12.18 26.67 -2.14
C ALA A 433 12.74 28.08 -2.39
N PHE A 434 11.87 29.06 -2.66
CA PHE A 434 12.23 30.48 -2.89
C PHE A 434 10.98 31.38 -2.85
N ASP A 435 11.15 32.71 -2.76
CA ASP A 435 10.04 33.65 -2.58
C ASP A 435 9.51 34.19 -3.92
N LEU A 436 8.27 33.81 -4.29
CA LEU A 436 7.61 34.28 -5.52
C LEU A 436 7.28 35.78 -5.56
N TRP A 437 7.47 36.51 -4.45
CA TRP A 437 7.34 37.97 -4.43
C TRP A 437 8.69 38.70 -4.40
N LYS A 438 9.82 37.99 -4.53
CA LYS A 438 11.15 38.60 -4.70
C LYS A 438 11.59 38.47 -6.15
N GLU A 439 11.92 39.60 -6.77
CA GLU A 439 12.32 39.65 -8.18
C GLU A 439 13.52 38.75 -8.48
N GLU A 440 14.54 38.78 -7.63
CA GLU A 440 15.79 38.00 -7.79
C GLU A 440 15.52 36.49 -7.79
N ASP A 441 14.66 36.02 -6.88
CA ASP A 441 14.30 34.61 -6.76
C ASP A 441 13.50 34.15 -7.99
N VAL A 442 12.51 34.93 -8.41
CA VAL A 442 11.68 34.60 -9.59
C VAL A 442 12.52 34.67 -10.87
N ALA A 443 13.44 35.63 -11.00
CA ALA A 443 14.32 35.76 -12.16
C ALA A 443 15.29 34.57 -12.26
N ARG A 444 15.92 34.18 -11.15
CA ARG A 444 16.83 33.01 -11.10
C ARG A 444 16.16 31.73 -11.56
N HIS A 445 14.88 31.56 -11.25
CA HIS A 445 14.09 30.36 -11.59
C HIS A 445 13.17 30.56 -12.82
N GLY A 446 13.27 31.68 -13.53
CA GLY A 446 12.30 32.10 -14.54
C GLY A 446 11.98 31.06 -15.62
N ARG A 447 12.99 30.36 -16.16
CA ARG A 447 12.76 29.30 -17.17
C ARG A 447 12.01 28.09 -16.61
N GLN A 448 12.31 27.70 -15.38
CA GLN A 448 11.67 26.56 -14.72
C GLN A 448 10.23 26.90 -14.35
N ILE A 449 10.00 28.13 -13.87
CA ILE A 449 8.68 28.67 -13.57
C ILE A 449 7.84 28.71 -14.85
N LEU A 450 8.37 29.27 -15.94
CA LEU A 450 7.67 29.35 -17.23
C LEU A 450 7.30 27.95 -17.75
N ALA A 451 8.23 26.99 -17.74
CA ALA A 451 7.95 25.62 -18.18
C ALA A 451 6.82 24.95 -17.37
N ARG A 452 6.74 25.23 -16.06
CA ARG A 452 5.67 24.71 -15.19
C ARG A 452 4.32 25.39 -15.44
N LEU A 453 4.33 26.70 -15.73
CA LEU A 453 3.15 27.48 -16.12
C LEU A 453 2.59 26.99 -17.47
N GLU A 454 3.46 26.81 -18.47
CA GLU A 454 3.10 26.29 -19.80
C GLU A 454 2.57 24.86 -19.75
N ALA A 455 3.13 24.02 -18.87
CA ALA A 455 2.64 22.68 -18.62
C ALA A 455 1.33 22.64 -17.80
N GLY A 456 0.83 23.78 -17.32
CA GLY A 456 -0.36 23.86 -16.47
C GLY A 456 -0.22 23.17 -15.13
N THR A 457 1.02 22.88 -14.70
CA THR A 457 1.34 22.18 -13.45
C THR A 457 1.55 23.13 -12.28
N MET A 458 1.49 24.43 -12.53
CA MET A 458 1.60 25.49 -11.55
C MET A 458 0.66 26.65 -11.94
N PRO A 459 -0.07 27.24 -10.98
CA PRO A 459 -0.19 26.81 -9.58
C PRO A 459 -0.97 25.49 -9.42
N CYS A 460 -0.83 24.86 -8.24
CA CYS A 460 -1.33 23.51 -7.98
C CYS A 460 -2.87 23.36 -8.00
N ASP A 461 -3.59 24.47 -8.08
CA ASP A 461 -5.04 24.60 -8.06
C ASP A 461 -5.64 25.08 -9.40
N GLY A 462 -4.83 25.27 -10.46
CA GLY A 462 -5.33 25.56 -11.80
C GLY A 462 -4.33 26.29 -12.69
N ALA A 463 -4.35 26.00 -13.99
CA ALA A 463 -3.46 26.65 -14.96
C ALA A 463 -3.76 28.15 -15.14
N TRP A 464 -2.71 28.94 -15.40
CA TRP A 464 -2.88 30.35 -15.75
C TRP A 464 -3.51 30.51 -17.14
N PRO A 465 -4.31 31.58 -17.37
CA PRO A 465 -4.70 32.00 -18.70
C PRO A 465 -3.48 32.29 -19.59
N THR A 466 -3.59 31.98 -20.88
CA THR A 466 -2.51 32.14 -21.88
C THR A 466 -1.91 33.54 -21.90
N GLU A 467 -2.71 34.57 -21.66
CA GLU A 467 -2.28 35.97 -21.62
C GLU A 467 -1.30 36.26 -20.46
N ARG A 468 -1.52 35.64 -19.29
CA ARG A 468 -0.63 35.78 -18.13
C ARG A 468 0.68 35.02 -18.34
N ILE A 469 0.60 33.85 -18.99
CA ILE A 469 1.79 33.07 -19.37
C ILE A 469 2.64 33.87 -20.36
N ALA A 470 2.02 34.45 -21.39
CA ALA A 470 2.71 35.30 -22.37
C ALA A 470 3.36 36.54 -21.72
N LEU A 471 2.68 37.17 -20.77
CA LEU A 471 3.23 38.30 -20.00
C LEU A 471 4.45 37.90 -19.16
N PHE A 472 4.37 36.76 -18.46
CA PHE A 472 5.49 36.22 -17.68
C PHE A 472 6.67 35.84 -18.57
N ALA A 473 6.42 35.19 -19.71
CA ALA A 473 7.44 34.85 -20.70
C ALA A 473 8.16 36.11 -21.22
N ARG A 474 7.40 37.17 -21.53
CA ARG A 474 7.96 38.46 -21.99
C ARG A 474 8.89 39.07 -20.95
N TRP A 475 8.52 39.03 -19.66
CA TRP A 475 9.37 39.51 -18.58
C TRP A 475 10.63 38.65 -18.37
N ALA A 476 10.47 37.33 -18.28
CA ALA A 476 11.57 36.39 -18.03
C ALA A 476 12.62 36.42 -19.16
N ASN A 477 12.18 36.62 -20.41
CA ASN A 477 13.06 36.75 -21.56
C ASN A 477 13.77 38.11 -21.62
N ALA A 478 13.13 39.19 -21.16
CA ALA A 478 13.75 40.52 -21.08
C ALA A 478 14.87 40.58 -20.03
N GLY A 479 14.69 39.93 -18.87
CA GLY A 479 15.72 39.85 -17.82
C GLY A 479 16.88 38.90 -18.14
N SER A 480 16.78 38.09 -19.19
CA SER A 480 17.86 37.20 -19.65
C SER A 480 18.87 37.89 -20.59
N ASN A 481 18.62 39.14 -20.98
CA ASN A 481 19.43 39.96 -21.89
C ASN A 481 20.16 41.12 -21.19
N SER A 482 20.29 41.08 -19.86
CA SER A 482 21.00 42.09 -19.05
C SER A 482 22.19 41.51 -18.33
#